data_AF-A0A420PLP1-F1
#
_entry.id   AF-A0A420PLP1-F1
#
_cell.length_a   1.000
_cell.length_b   1.000
_cell.length_c   1.000
_cell.angle_alpha   90.00
_cell.angle_beta   90.00
_cell.angle_gamma   90.00
#
_symmetry.space_group_name_H-M   'P 1'
#
loop_
_entity.id
_entity.type
_entity.pdbx_description
1 polymer ?
#
loop_
_entity_poly.entity_id
_entity_poly.type
_entity_poly.pdbx_seq_one_letter_code
_entity_poly.pdbx_strand_id
1 'polypeptide(L)'
;MPGLDKEIYVAIIGAGGVGSKFLEQFAYLTKHRPSLHLRLCYVAIIDKGLCHRDYSPIEFDTALETLESTGFEPPQIPQIVGYLSASPGKVIVADNTRSQAIASAYPLFLRSGISIVTPNKKAFSESYKL
;
A
#
# COMPACT_ATOMS: atom_id res chain seq x y z
N MET A 1 -28.58 -6.40 7.79
CA MET A 1 -27.71 -7.59 7.70
C MET A 1 -26.47 -7.30 8.51
N PRO A 2 -26.00 -8.22 9.37
CA PRO A 2 -24.76 -8.02 10.14
C PRO A 2 -23.65 -7.70 9.13
N GLY A 3 -22.90 -6.62 9.37
CA GLY A 3 -21.88 -6.15 8.44
C GLY A 3 -20.87 -7.26 8.21
N LEU A 4 -20.82 -7.76 6.97
CA LEU A 4 -19.79 -8.68 6.52
C LEU A 4 -18.44 -8.12 6.96
N ASP A 5 -17.63 -8.90 7.67
CA ASP A 5 -16.26 -8.56 8.03
C ASP A 5 -15.49 -8.26 6.73
N LYS A 6 -15.50 -7.00 6.31
CA LYS A 6 -14.95 -6.56 5.03
C LYS A 6 -13.44 -6.50 5.17
N GLU A 7 -12.76 -7.46 4.55
CA GLU A 7 -11.32 -7.43 4.41
C GLU A 7 -10.86 -6.14 3.73
N ILE A 8 -9.91 -5.46 4.36
CA ILE A 8 -9.29 -4.23 3.85
C ILE A 8 -7.88 -4.60 3.38
N TYR A 9 -7.62 -4.32 2.11
CA TYR A 9 -6.35 -4.55 1.48
C TYR A 9 -5.46 -3.32 1.66
N VAL A 10 -4.22 -3.57 2.02
CA VAL A 10 -3.22 -2.54 2.34
C VAL A 10 -2.09 -2.67 1.34
N ALA A 11 -1.72 -1.54 0.74
CA ALA A 11 -0.55 -1.41 -0.13
C ALA A 11 0.41 -0.40 0.49
N ILE A 12 1.68 -0.78 0.68
CA ILE A 12 2.69 0.09 1.29
C ILE A 12 3.72 0.46 0.24
N ILE A 13 3.82 1.76 -0.08
CA ILE A 13 4.83 2.29 -1.00
C ILE A 13 5.84 3.08 -0.17
N GLY A 14 7.11 2.67 -0.23
CA GLY A 14 8.18 3.26 0.56
C GLY A 14 8.37 2.60 1.92
N ALA A 15 8.88 1.37 1.95
CA ALA A 15 9.20 0.64 3.18
C ALA A 15 10.59 0.97 3.77
N GLY A 16 11.06 2.22 3.62
CA GLY A 16 12.30 2.73 4.22
C GLY A 16 12.13 3.15 5.69
N GLY A 17 12.84 4.20 6.15
CA GLY A 17 12.84 4.57 7.58
C GLY A 17 11.47 4.77 8.25
N VAL A 18 10.51 5.40 7.58
CA VAL A 18 9.12 5.53 8.10
C VAL A 18 8.29 4.29 7.81
N GLY A 19 8.38 3.76 6.59
CA GLY A 19 7.57 2.61 6.17
C GLY A 19 7.90 1.31 6.90
N SER A 20 9.14 1.10 7.34
CA SER A 20 9.50 -0.05 8.17
C SER A 20 8.84 0.01 9.54
N LYS A 21 8.77 1.20 10.15
CA LYS A 21 8.04 1.41 11.40
C LYS A 21 6.53 1.29 11.23
N PHE A 22 6.01 1.72 10.09
CA PHE A 22 4.61 1.48 9.73
C PHE A 22 4.31 -0.03 9.62
N LEU A 23 5.18 -0.82 8.97
CA LEU A 23 5.06 -2.28 8.90
C LEU A 23 5.09 -2.94 10.30
N GLU A 24 6.05 -2.56 11.16
CA GLU A 24 6.13 -3.05 12.55
C GLU A 24 4.84 -2.79 13.33
N GLN A 25 4.28 -1.58 13.21
CA GLN A 25 3.03 -1.21 13.86
C GLN A 25 1.83 -1.98 13.29
N PHE A 26 1.76 -2.19 11.98
CA PHE A 26 0.71 -2.98 11.36
C PHE A 26 0.80 -4.46 11.74
N ALA A 27 2.00 -5.04 11.78
CA ALA A 27 2.23 -6.40 12.27
C ALA A 27 1.77 -6.57 13.72
N TYR A 28 2.02 -5.56 14.58
CA TYR A 28 1.48 -5.55 15.94
C TYR A 28 -0.04 -5.48 15.93
N LEU A 29 -0.64 -4.57 15.15
CA LEU A 29 -2.09 -4.39 15.07
C LEU A 29 -2.82 -5.63 14.57
N THR A 30 -2.35 -6.27 13.50
CA THR A 30 -3.01 -7.48 12.96
C THR A 30 -2.97 -8.65 13.95
N LYS A 31 -1.89 -8.78 14.74
CA LYS A 31 -1.76 -9.79 15.80
C LYS A 31 -2.66 -9.52 17.00
N HIS A 32 -2.84 -8.25 17.40
CA HIS A 32 -3.56 -7.89 18.64
C HIS A 32 -5.00 -7.41 18.42
N ARG A 33 -5.39 -7.13 17.17
CA ARG A 33 -6.72 -6.65 16.75
C ARG A 33 -7.19 -7.41 15.49
N PRO A 34 -7.35 -8.74 15.56
CA PRO A 34 -7.68 -9.56 14.39
C PRO A 34 -9.02 -9.18 13.73
N SER A 35 -9.94 -8.58 14.47
CA SER A 35 -11.22 -8.06 13.96
C SER A 35 -11.09 -6.90 12.97
N LEU A 36 -9.89 -6.36 12.74
CA LEU A 36 -9.67 -5.33 11.73
C LEU A 36 -9.58 -5.88 10.30
N HIS A 37 -9.40 -7.21 10.13
CA HIS A 37 -9.33 -7.89 8.83
C HIS A 37 -8.46 -7.16 7.79
N LEU A 38 -7.22 -6.83 8.19
CA LEU A 38 -6.24 -6.14 7.33
C LEU A 38 -5.35 -7.15 6.61
N ARG A 39 -5.18 -6.97 5.29
CA ARG A 39 -4.31 -7.81 4.47
C ARG A 39 -3.30 -6.96 3.70
N LEU A 40 -2.01 -7.22 3.87
CA LEU A 40 -0.99 -6.64 3.00
C LEU A 40 -1.02 -7.35 1.64
N CYS A 41 -1.24 -6.59 0.57
CA CYS A 41 -1.28 -7.12 -0.80
C CYS A 41 -0.20 -6.56 -1.71
N TYR A 42 0.44 -5.46 -1.30
CA TYR A 42 1.55 -4.88 -2.04
C TYR A 42 2.51 -4.19 -1.09
N VAL A 43 3.81 -4.39 -1.28
CA VAL A 43 4.85 -3.63 -0.60
C VAL A 43 5.95 -3.28 -1.59
N ALA A 44 6.47 -2.06 -1.52
CA ALA A 44 7.56 -1.62 -2.40
C ALA A 44 8.57 -0.69 -1.71
N ILE A 45 9.81 -0.80 -2.16
CA ILE A 45 10.90 0.15 -1.96
C ILE A 45 11.29 0.74 -3.33
N ILE A 46 12.42 1.44 -3.42
CA ILE A 46 12.81 2.19 -4.64
C ILE A 46 12.95 1.28 -5.87
N ASP A 47 13.53 0.09 -5.69
CA ASP A 47 13.97 -0.80 -6.76
C ASP A 47 13.36 -2.20 -6.68
N LYS A 48 12.50 -2.47 -5.68
CA LYS A 48 11.77 -3.73 -5.53
C LYS A 48 10.32 -3.53 -5.14
N GLY A 49 9.45 -4.35 -5.69
CA GLY A 49 8.05 -4.52 -5.32
C GLY A 49 7.73 -6.00 -5.08
N LEU A 50 6.71 -6.25 -4.25
CA LEU A 50 6.21 -7.58 -3.95
C LEU A 50 4.68 -7.56 -3.93
N CYS A 51 4.07 -8.50 -4.64
CA CYS A 51 2.65 -8.81 -4.60
C CYS A 51 2.40 -10.20 -5.19
N HIS A 52 1.26 -10.78 -4.84
CA HIS A 52 0.79 -12.03 -5.43
C HIS A 52 -0.40 -11.78 -6.36
N ARG A 53 -0.44 -12.48 -7.51
CA ARG A 53 -1.50 -12.29 -8.51
C ARG A 53 -2.90 -12.63 -7.98
N ASP A 54 -2.97 -13.55 -7.04
CA ASP A 54 -4.19 -14.01 -6.38
C ASP A 54 -4.52 -13.24 -5.10
N TYR A 55 -3.72 -12.23 -4.74
CA TYR A 55 -3.82 -11.49 -3.49
C TYR A 55 -3.72 -12.37 -2.23
N SER A 56 -3.01 -13.50 -2.33
CA SER A 56 -2.57 -14.24 -1.15
C SER A 56 -1.76 -13.31 -0.23
N PRO A 57 -1.94 -13.41 1.10
CA PRO A 57 -1.44 -12.42 2.03
C PRO A 57 0.09 -12.38 2.04
N ILE A 58 0.64 -11.18 2.17
CA ILE A 58 2.03 -10.98 2.57
C ILE A 58 2.01 -10.78 4.09
N GLU A 59 2.81 -11.54 4.82
CA GLU A 59 2.88 -11.36 6.27
C GLU A 59 3.59 -10.03 6.61
N PHE A 60 2.93 -9.18 7.40
CA PHE A 60 3.44 -7.84 7.71
C PHE A 60 4.80 -7.85 8.40
N ASP A 61 5.09 -8.88 9.20
CA ASP A 61 6.33 -9.01 9.97
C ASP A 61 7.54 -9.44 9.12
N THR A 62 7.31 -10.23 8.08
CA THR A 62 8.35 -10.73 7.16
C THR A 62 8.30 -10.07 5.78
N ALA A 63 7.42 -9.07 5.58
CA ALA A 63 7.21 -8.41 4.30
C ALA A 63 8.49 -7.86 3.67
N LEU A 64 9.36 -7.22 4.46
CA LEU A 64 10.62 -6.66 3.98
C LEU A 64 11.62 -7.74 3.59
N GLU A 65 11.77 -8.78 4.41
CA GLU A 65 12.66 -9.91 4.10
C GLU A 65 12.20 -10.64 2.82
N THR A 66 10.89 -10.87 2.70
CA THR A 66 10.28 -11.49 1.52
C THR A 66 10.47 -10.63 0.28
N LEU A 67 10.27 -9.31 0.40
CA LEU A 67 10.50 -8.34 -0.67
C LEU A 67 11.96 -8.36 -1.13
N GLU A 68 12.91 -8.42 -0.21
CA GLU A 68 14.33 -8.46 -0.56
C GLU A 68 14.72 -9.77 -1.26
N SER A 69 14.17 -10.89 -0.81
CA SER A 69 14.49 -12.22 -1.33
C SER A 69 13.81 -12.53 -2.67
N THR A 70 12.55 -12.11 -2.85
CA THR A 70 11.69 -12.56 -3.95
C THR A 70 11.04 -11.43 -4.74
N GLY A 71 11.28 -10.18 -4.34
CA GLY A 71 10.75 -9.00 -5.01
C GLY A 71 11.22 -8.89 -6.45
N PHE A 72 10.44 -8.16 -7.23
CA PHE A 72 10.68 -7.87 -8.63
C PHE A 72 10.79 -6.36 -8.84
N GLU A 73 11.24 -5.94 -10.01
CA GLU A 73 11.30 -4.51 -10.35
C GLU A 73 9.91 -3.86 -10.20
N PRO A 74 9.76 -2.75 -9.46
CA PRO A 74 8.48 -2.09 -9.24
C PRO A 74 7.79 -1.78 -10.57
N PRO A 75 6.51 -2.18 -10.74
CA PRO A 75 5.76 -1.81 -11.94
C PRO A 75 5.58 -0.29 -12.03
N GLN A 76 5.22 0.16 -13.22
CA GLN A 76 4.85 1.55 -13.42
C GLN A 76 3.58 1.89 -12.62
N ILE A 77 3.44 3.14 -12.17
CA ILE A 77 2.32 3.57 -11.32
C ILE A 77 0.93 3.17 -11.86
N PRO A 78 0.64 3.29 -13.18
CA PRO A 78 -0.65 2.83 -13.72
C PRO A 78 -0.88 1.32 -13.56
N GLN A 79 0.17 0.50 -13.63
CA GLN A 79 0.08 -0.94 -13.41
C GLN A 79 -0.17 -1.27 -11.94
N ILE A 80 0.48 -0.52 -11.03
CA ILE A 80 0.21 -0.62 -9.58
C ILE A 80 -1.26 -0.27 -9.30
N VAL A 81 -1.76 0.84 -9.83
CA VAL A 81 -3.18 1.23 -9.67
C VAL A 81 -4.12 0.16 -10.26
N GLY A 82 -3.80 -0.36 -11.45
CA GLY A 82 -4.58 -1.42 -12.08
C GLY A 82 -4.69 -2.67 -11.21
N TYR A 83 -3.55 -3.16 -10.70
CA TYR A 83 -3.51 -4.26 -9.74
C TYR A 83 -4.35 -3.94 -8.50
N LEU A 84 -4.11 -2.82 -7.82
CA LEU A 84 -4.84 -2.48 -6.60
C LEU A 84 -6.35 -2.32 -6.82
N SER A 85 -6.76 -1.71 -7.93
CA SER A 85 -8.18 -1.53 -8.26
C SER A 85 -8.92 -2.85 -8.56
N ALA A 86 -8.18 -3.89 -8.93
CA ALA A 86 -8.71 -5.24 -9.18
C ALA A 86 -8.71 -6.13 -7.92
N SER A 87 -8.37 -5.58 -6.75
CA SER A 87 -8.44 -6.29 -5.47
C SER A 87 -9.88 -6.76 -5.16
N PRO A 88 -10.06 -7.91 -4.49
CA PRO A 88 -11.37 -8.38 -4.05
C PRO A 88 -12.09 -7.45 -3.06
N GLY A 89 -11.35 -6.53 -2.41
CA GLY A 89 -11.86 -5.66 -1.36
C GLY A 89 -11.46 -4.20 -1.52
N LYS A 90 -11.75 -3.41 -0.48
CA LYS A 90 -11.34 -1.99 -0.46
C LYS A 90 -9.85 -1.89 -0.21
N VAL A 91 -9.18 -1.00 -0.94
CA VAL A 91 -7.73 -0.79 -0.83
C VAL A 91 -7.40 0.55 -0.17
N ILE A 92 -6.42 0.52 0.73
CA ILE A 92 -5.73 1.68 1.26
C ILE A 92 -4.26 1.62 0.81
N VAL A 93 -3.78 2.68 0.18
CA VAL A 93 -2.37 2.89 -0.12
C VAL A 93 -1.76 3.75 0.97
N ALA A 94 -0.75 3.23 1.65
CA ALA A 94 0.15 3.96 2.52
C ALA A 94 1.38 4.43 1.73
N ASP A 95 1.37 5.68 1.24
CA ASP A 95 2.54 6.29 0.61
C ASP A 95 3.45 6.88 1.69
N ASN A 96 4.47 6.14 2.09
CA ASN A 96 5.49 6.55 3.05
C ASN A 96 6.74 7.14 2.37
N THR A 97 6.64 7.54 1.10
CA THR A 97 7.75 8.11 0.33
C THR A 97 7.83 9.64 0.45
N ARG A 98 8.83 10.21 -0.23
CA ARG A 98 8.90 11.62 -0.60
C ARG A 98 8.82 11.78 -2.12
N SER A 99 8.17 10.85 -2.82
CA SER A 99 8.13 10.81 -4.28
C SER A 99 7.14 11.84 -4.82
N GLN A 100 7.60 12.66 -5.77
CA GLN A 100 6.70 13.56 -6.49
C GLN A 100 5.81 12.77 -7.46
N ALA A 101 6.37 11.75 -8.12
CA ALA A 101 5.63 10.94 -9.09
C ALA A 101 4.44 10.22 -8.45
N ILE A 102 4.62 9.67 -7.24
CA ILE A 102 3.54 9.02 -6.48
C ILE A 102 2.49 10.05 -6.05
N ALA A 103 2.92 11.21 -5.51
CA ALA A 103 2.04 12.31 -5.13
C ALA A 103 1.18 12.81 -6.30
N SER A 104 1.79 13.06 -7.46
CA SER A 104 1.08 13.50 -8.67
C SER A 104 0.12 12.46 -9.21
N ALA A 105 0.28 11.18 -8.86
CA ALA A 105 -0.62 10.11 -9.24
C ALA A 105 -1.80 9.91 -8.27
N TYR A 106 -1.87 10.62 -7.14
CA TYR A 106 -3.00 10.50 -6.19
C TYR A 106 -4.38 10.63 -6.84
N PRO A 107 -4.64 11.56 -7.78
CA PRO A 107 -5.93 11.60 -8.48
C PRO A 107 -6.26 10.32 -9.23
N LEU A 108 -5.27 9.59 -9.75
CA LEU A 108 -5.47 8.30 -10.41
C LEU A 108 -5.87 7.22 -9.39
N PHE A 109 -5.18 7.12 -8.25
CA PHE A 109 -5.56 6.21 -7.17
C PHE A 109 -7.00 6.47 -6.68
N LEU A 110 -7.32 7.73 -6.39
CA LEU A 110 -8.62 8.13 -5.85
C LEU A 110 -9.77 7.87 -6.83
N ARG A 111 -9.59 8.17 -8.12
CA ARG A 111 -10.59 7.84 -9.16
C ARG A 111 -10.82 6.34 -9.32
N SER A 112 -9.82 5.53 -9.03
CA SER A 112 -9.92 4.06 -9.01
C SER A 112 -10.51 3.50 -7.71
N GLY A 113 -11.02 4.36 -6.81
CA GLY A 113 -11.65 3.94 -5.55
C GLY A 113 -10.67 3.49 -4.47
N ILE A 114 -9.38 3.84 -4.61
CA ILE A 114 -8.32 3.50 -3.67
C ILE A 114 -8.12 4.67 -2.71
N SER A 115 -8.18 4.41 -1.41
CA SER A 115 -7.91 5.43 -0.38
C SER A 115 -6.42 5.63 -0.17
N ILE A 116 -5.99 6.81 0.25
CA ILE A 116 -4.57 7.14 0.47
C ILE A 116 -4.37 7.61 1.91
N VAL A 117 -3.32 7.09 2.54
CA VAL A 117 -2.77 7.58 3.81
C VAL A 117 -1.31 7.91 3.57
N THR A 118 -0.85 9.09 3.96
CA THR A 118 0.50 9.51 3.61
C THR A 118 1.07 10.59 4.53
N PRO A 119 2.36 10.49 4.92
CA PRO A 119 3.16 11.63 5.41
C PRO A 119 3.80 12.46 4.28
N ASN A 120 3.62 12.12 3.00
CA ASN A 120 4.20 12.82 1.86
C ASN A 120 3.51 14.17 1.63
N LYS A 121 4.24 15.26 1.90
CA LYS A 121 3.70 16.62 1.81
C LYS A 121 3.55 17.14 0.38
N LYS A 122 4.19 16.49 -0.60
CA LYS A 122 4.32 17.00 -1.97
C LYS A 122 2.98 17.20 -2.67
N ALA A 123 2.04 16.28 -2.50
CA ALA A 123 0.71 16.38 -3.08
C ALA A 123 -0.11 17.58 -2.58
N PHE A 124 0.27 18.15 -1.42
CA PHE A 124 -0.46 19.21 -0.74
C PHE A 124 0.30 20.54 -0.71
N SER A 125 1.55 20.56 -1.20
CA SER A 125 2.41 21.74 -1.25
C SER A 125 2.56 22.34 -2.65
N GLU A 126 2.00 21.70 -3.68
CA GLU A 126 1.99 22.23 -5.04
C GLU A 126 0.81 23.16 -5.28
N SER A 127 1.01 24.19 -6.11
CA SER A 127 -0.06 25.10 -6.52
C SER A 127 -1.09 24.34 -7.34
N TYR A 128 -2.29 24.15 -6.78
CA TYR A 128 -3.43 23.59 -7.49
C TYR A 128 -3.82 24.54 -8.62
N LYS A 129 -3.56 24.16 -9.88
CA LYS A 129 -4.10 24.85 -11.05
C LYS A 129 -5.38 24.14 -11.49
N LEU A 130 -6.50 24.84 -11.32
CA LEU A 130 -7.83 24.49 -11.85
C LEU A 130 -7.81 24.45 -13.38
#